data_AF-Q6NY80-F1
#
_entry.id   AF-Q6NY80-F1
#
_cell.length_a   1.000
_cell.length_b   1.000
_cell.length_c   1.000
_cell.angle_alpha   90.00
_cell.angle_beta   90.00
_cell.angle_gamma   90.00
#
_symmetry.space_group_name_H-M   'P 1'
#
loop_
_entity.id
_entity.type
_entity.pdbx_description
1 polymer ?
#
loop_
_entity_poly.entity_id
_entity_poly.type
_entity_poly.pdbx_seq_one_letter_code
_entity_poly.pdbx_strand_id
1 'polypeptide(L)'
;MSKKGNVSWVKPAEPSFLKKFKNDVGFKEGPTVETKKEQMPQCDDDSGDSDREDEMPQVVVLKKGDLSAEEVMKMKKRFKGGKHR
;
A
#
# COMPACT_ATOMS: atom_id res chain seq x y z
N MET A 1 34.79 5.78 -19.61
CA MET A 1 33.65 4.99 -19.10
C MET A 1 34.02 4.41 -17.75
N SER A 2 33.45 4.95 -16.67
CA SER A 2 33.82 4.59 -15.29
C SER A 2 33.41 3.14 -15.01
N LYS A 3 34.39 2.27 -14.72
CA LYS A 3 34.16 0.90 -14.25
C LYS A 3 33.38 0.98 -12.94
N LYS A 4 32.06 0.75 -13.01
CA LYS A 4 31.23 0.54 -11.83
C LYS A 4 31.78 -0.70 -11.13
N GLY A 5 32.27 -0.53 -9.90
CA GLY A 5 32.98 -1.58 -9.16
C GLY A 5 32.05 -2.76 -8.89
N ASN A 6 32.47 -3.94 -9.32
CA ASN A 6 31.76 -5.20 -9.10
C ASN A 6 32.01 -5.67 -7.65
N VAL A 7 31.40 -5.01 -6.66
CA VAL A 7 31.56 -5.41 -5.26
C VAL A 7 30.44 -6.40 -4.92
N SER A 8 30.81 -7.67 -4.70
CA SER A 8 29.92 -8.68 -4.11
C SER A 8 30.11 -8.70 -2.59
N TRP A 9 28.99 -8.70 -1.86
CA TRP A 9 28.97 -8.85 -0.41
C TRP A 9 28.47 -10.25 -0.06
N VAL A 10 29.26 -11.00 0.71
CA VAL A 10 28.86 -12.30 1.27
C VAL A 10 28.80 -12.15 2.77
N LYS A 11 27.67 -12.56 3.39
CA LYS A 11 27.51 -12.55 4.84
C LYS A 11 28.40 -13.66 5.44
N PRO A 12 29.45 -13.33 6.22
CA PRO A 12 30.27 -14.35 6.87
C PRO A 12 29.47 -15.09 7.96
N ALA A 13 29.89 -16.31 8.29
CA ALA A 13 29.26 -17.09 9.34
C ALA A 13 29.37 -16.39 10.70
N GLU A 14 28.28 -16.39 11.47
CA GLU A 14 28.31 -15.76 12.79
C GLU A 14 29.28 -16.49 13.74
N PRO A 15 30.12 -15.74 14.48
CA PRO A 15 31.06 -16.32 15.43
C PRO A 15 30.32 -17.00 16.58
N SER A 16 30.93 -18.03 17.15
CA SER A 16 30.33 -18.89 18.19
C SER A 16 29.87 -18.13 19.43
N PHE A 17 30.62 -17.10 19.85
CA PHE A 17 30.25 -16.22 20.96
C PHE A 17 28.93 -15.48 20.70
N LEU A 18 28.78 -14.89 19.51
CA LEU A 18 27.60 -14.10 19.17
C LEU A 18 26.34 -14.97 19.07
N LYS A 19 26.48 -16.21 18.58
CA LYS A 19 25.39 -17.21 18.56
C LYS A 19 24.90 -17.56 19.97
N LYS A 20 25.83 -17.84 20.90
CA LYS A 20 25.50 -18.15 22.30
C LYS A 20 24.77 -16.98 22.96
N PHE A 21 25.33 -15.78 22.82
CA PHE A 21 24.73 -14.57 23.37
C PHE A 21 23.32 -14.31 22.85
N LYS A 22 23.09 -14.42 21.53
CA LYS A 22 21.75 -14.27 20.93
C LYS A 22 20.75 -15.28 21.46
N ASN A 23 21.16 -16.52 21.70
CA ASN A 23 20.30 -17.54 22.27
C ASN A 23 19.94 -17.24 23.73
N ASP A 24 20.93 -16.85 24.54
CA ASP A 24 20.74 -16.59 25.98
C ASP A 24 19.80 -15.40 26.23
N VAL A 25 19.85 -14.38 25.38
CA VAL A 25 18.99 -13.18 25.48
C VAL A 25 17.67 -13.31 24.71
N GLY A 26 17.41 -14.45 24.06
CA GLY A 26 16.19 -14.68 23.28
C GLY A 26 16.07 -13.78 22.05
N PHE A 27 17.19 -13.40 21.43
CA PHE A 27 17.21 -12.54 20.26
C PHE A 27 16.48 -13.19 19.08
N LYS A 28 15.48 -12.49 18.54
CA LYS A 28 14.80 -12.87 17.29
C LYS A 28 15.26 -11.93 16.19
N GLU A 29 15.72 -12.48 15.07
CA GLU A 29 16.10 -11.68 13.91
C GLU A 29 14.87 -10.88 13.44
N GLY A 30 15.05 -9.56 13.31
CA GLY A 30 13.98 -8.65 12.92
C GLY A 30 13.56 -8.81 11.46
N PRO A 31 12.57 -8.02 10.99
CA PRO A 31 12.15 -8.05 9.60
C PRO A 31 13.34 -7.76 8.68
N THR A 32 13.48 -8.58 7.65
CA THR A 32 14.56 -8.45 6.67
C THR A 32 14.08 -7.69 5.44
N VAL A 33 14.97 -7.45 4.47
CA VAL A 33 14.56 -6.83 3.19
C VAL A 33 13.53 -7.70 2.45
N GLU A 34 13.58 -9.02 2.61
CA GLU A 34 12.62 -9.94 1.99
C GLU A 34 11.21 -9.79 2.58
N THR A 35 11.09 -9.35 3.84
CA THR A 35 9.80 -9.05 4.47
C THR A 35 9.05 -7.92 3.73
N LYS A 36 9.73 -7.08 2.94
CA LYS A 36 9.06 -6.09 2.07
C LYS A 36 8.36 -6.69 0.86
N LYS A 37 8.74 -7.91 0.46
CA LYS A 37 8.17 -8.62 -0.68
C LYS A 37 7.05 -9.57 -0.27
N GLU A 38 6.85 -9.78 1.04
CA GLU A 38 5.73 -10.56 1.54
C GLU A 38 4.42 -9.90 1.11
N GLN A 39 3.46 -10.72 0.68
CA GLN A 39 2.13 -10.22 0.38
C GLN A 39 1.52 -9.69 1.67
N MET A 40 1.21 -8.39 1.67
CA MET A 40 0.46 -7.80 2.77
C MET A 40 -0.90 -8.50 2.86
N PRO A 41 -1.43 -8.71 4.08
CA PRO A 41 -2.80 -9.17 4.23
C PRO A 41 -3.73 -8.23 3.44
N GLN A 42 -4.70 -8.82 2.75
CA GLN A 42 -5.71 -8.05 2.05
C GLN A 42 -6.39 -7.17 3.10
N CYS A 43 -6.29 -5.85 2.91
CA CYS A 43 -6.98 -4.92 3.81
C CYS A 43 -8.47 -5.25 3.71
N ASP A 44 -9.12 -5.53 4.84
CA ASP A 44 -10.56 -5.71 4.88
C ASP A 44 -11.18 -4.46 4.22
N ASP A 45 -12.07 -4.70 3.26
CA ASP A 45 -12.68 -3.70 2.35
C ASP A 45 -13.35 -2.52 3.09
N ASP A 46 -13.52 -2.65 4.41
CA ASP A 46 -14.11 -1.66 5.31
C ASP A 46 -13.25 -0.39 5.53
N SER A 47 -11.99 -0.38 5.07
CA SER A 47 -11.15 0.83 5.01
C SER A 47 -10.98 1.39 3.59
N GLY A 48 -11.61 0.76 2.58
CA GLY A 48 -11.47 1.13 1.16
C GLY A 48 -12.67 1.86 0.57
N ASP A 49 -13.83 1.85 1.23
CA ASP A 49 -15.04 2.47 0.69
C ASP A 49 -15.05 3.99 0.94
N SER A 50 -14.17 4.72 0.24
CA SER A 50 -14.20 6.20 0.17
C SER A 50 -15.43 6.74 -0.59
N ASP A 51 -16.46 5.91 -0.81
CA ASP A 51 -17.75 6.33 -1.33
C ASP A 51 -18.78 6.62 -0.24
N ARG A 52 -18.37 6.74 1.03
CA ARG A 52 -19.27 7.21 2.09
C ARG A 52 -19.83 8.60 1.73
N GLU A 53 -21.10 8.81 2.03
CA GLU A 53 -21.80 10.03 1.62
C GLU A 53 -21.18 11.30 2.24
N ASP A 54 -20.59 11.18 3.43
CA ASP A 54 -19.91 12.26 4.17
C ASP A 54 -18.51 12.61 3.62
N GLU A 55 -17.89 11.73 2.84
CA GLU A 55 -16.58 11.96 2.19
C GLU A 55 -16.71 12.56 0.78
N MET A 56 -17.94 12.68 0.26
CA MET A 56 -18.15 13.21 -1.09
C MET A 56 -17.88 14.73 -1.16
N PRO A 57 -17.27 15.22 -2.25
CA PRO A 57 -17.00 16.64 -2.41
C PRO A 57 -18.31 17.44 -2.53
N GLN A 58 -18.33 18.64 -1.93
CA GLN A 58 -19.44 19.56 -2.09
C GLN A 58 -19.52 20.09 -3.52
N VAL A 59 -20.69 19.94 -4.15
CA VAL A 59 -20.95 20.42 -5.50
C VAL A 59 -21.53 21.83 -5.45
N VAL A 60 -20.90 22.78 -6.15
CA VAL A 60 -21.36 24.17 -6.27
C VAL A 60 -21.56 24.50 -7.75
N VAL A 61 -22.73 25.02 -8.11
CA VAL A 61 -23.10 25.43 -9.48
C VAL A 61 -22.94 26.95 -9.58
N LEU A 62 -22.04 27.42 -10.45
CA LEU A 62 -21.75 28.85 -10.62
C LEU A 62 -22.27 29.41 -11.94
N LYS A 63 -22.30 28.58 -12.98
CA LYS A 63 -22.70 28.97 -14.34
C LYS A 63 -23.80 28.05 -14.88
N LYS A 64 -24.58 28.57 -15.82
CA LYS A 64 -25.57 27.78 -16.57
C LYS A 64 -24.83 26.78 -17.46
N GLY A 65 -24.77 25.53 -17.01
CA GLY A 65 -24.05 24.43 -17.68
C GLY A 65 -23.26 23.54 -16.71
N ASP A 66 -23.02 23.99 -15.47
CA ASP A 66 -22.40 23.13 -14.45
C ASP A 66 -23.40 22.07 -13.98
N LEU A 67 -22.89 20.88 -13.63
CA LEU A 67 -23.71 19.76 -13.17
C LEU A 67 -24.11 19.94 -11.70
N SER A 68 -25.37 19.63 -11.41
CA SER A 68 -25.87 19.54 -10.04
C SER A 68 -25.45 18.21 -9.37
N ALA A 69 -25.49 18.18 -8.04
CA ALA A 69 -25.14 16.98 -7.26
C ALA A 69 -25.95 15.75 -7.68
N GLU A 70 -27.24 15.91 -7.97
CA GLU A 70 -28.13 14.82 -8.40
C GLU A 70 -27.73 14.24 -9.76
N GLU A 71 -27.34 15.08 -10.71
CA GLU A 71 -26.93 14.66 -12.04
C GLU A 71 -25.62 13.86 -11.98
N VAL A 72 -24.67 14.30 -11.15
CA VAL A 72 -23.39 13.61 -10.92
C VAL A 72 -23.63 12.24 -10.28
N MET A 73 -24.49 12.14 -9.27
CA MET A 73 -24.83 10.85 -8.63
C MET A 73 -25.47 9.87 -9.62
N LYS A 74 -26.42 10.34 -10.43
CA LYS A 74 -27.09 9.52 -11.46
C LYS A 74 -26.10 9.04 -12.52
N MET A 75 -25.17 9.89 -12.93
CA MET A 75 -24.11 9.54 -13.88
C MET A 75 -23.15 8.50 -13.28
N LYS A 76 -22.64 8.71 -12.06
CA LYS A 76 -21.74 7.78 -11.35
C LYS A 76 -22.35 6.39 -11.19
N LYS A 77 -23.65 6.30 -10.87
CA LYS A 77 -24.39 5.03 -10.79
C LYS A 77 -24.44 4.28 -12.12
N ARG A 78 -24.63 5.01 -13.23
CA ARG A 78 -24.62 4.43 -14.59
C ARG A 78 -23.24 3.91 -15.00
N PHE A 79 -22.16 4.58 -14.61
CA PHE A 79 -20.79 4.15 -14.92
C PHE A 79 -20.27 3.03 -14.03
N LYS A 80 -20.63 3.00 -12.74
CA LYS A 80 -20.26 1.89 -11.83
C LYS A 80 -20.90 0.57 -12.25
N GLY A 81 -22.16 0.58 -12.71
CA GLY A 81 -22.85 -0.63 -13.20
C GLY A 81 -22.31 -1.22 -14.53
N GLY A 82 -21.43 -0.50 -15.23
CA GLY A 82 -20.84 -0.93 -16.51
C GLY A 82 -19.46 -1.59 -16.40
N LYS A 83 -18.82 -1.58 -15.22
CA LYS A 83 -17.48 -2.15 -15.01
C LYS A 83 -17.48 -3.66 -14.67
N HIS A 84 -18.62 -4.33 -14.77
CA HIS A 84 -18.78 -5.78 -14.58
C HIS A 84 -19.37 -6.48 -15.81
N ARG A 85 -18.80 -6.24 -17.00
CA ARG A 85 -18.99 -7.09 -18.18
C ARG A 85 -17.68 -7.25 -18.91
#